data_AF-A0A6B3N180-F1
#
_entry.id   AF-A0A6B3N180-F1
#
_cell.length_a   1.000
_cell.length_b   1.000
_cell.length_c   1.000
_cell.angle_alpha   90.00
_cell.angle_beta   90.00
_cell.angle_gamma   90.00
#
_symmetry.space_group_name_H-M   'P 1'
#
loop_
_entity.id
_entity.type
_entity.pdbx_description
1 polymer ?
#
loop_
_entity_poly.entity_id
_entity_poly.type
_entity_poly.pdbx_seq_one_letter_code
_entity_poly.pdbx_strand_id
1 'polypeptide(L)'
;AIAQGGWTFSWVLLLFVIIQNLETYILDPLLVGSSVRVHPLYQLLAVLGGAKVLGILGALIVPPWVAGAALVLENLYLKPKLEAEQNAATISPGSEPDASNALSLNG
;
A
#
# COMPACT_ATOMS: atom_id res chain seq x y z
N ALA A 1 -9.68 2.06 46.67
CA ALA A 1 -8.37 2.62 46.33
C ALA A 1 -8.23 2.87 44.82
N ILE A 2 -9.13 3.65 44.21
CA ILE A 2 -9.12 3.91 42.76
C ILE A 2 -9.62 5.34 42.48
N ALA A 3 -8.74 6.33 42.64
CA ALA A 3 -9.00 7.67 42.12
C ALA A 3 -7.72 8.34 41.58
N GLN A 4 -6.54 7.80 41.87
CA GLN A 4 -5.28 8.29 41.30
C GLN A 4 -5.03 7.85 39.85
N GLY A 5 -5.72 6.80 39.37
CA GLY A 5 -5.48 6.25 38.03
C GLY A 5 -6.14 7.03 36.89
N GLY A 6 -7.20 7.80 37.15
CA GLY A 6 -7.95 8.50 36.09
C GLY A 6 -7.14 9.61 35.40
N TRP A 7 -6.35 10.36 36.17
CA TRP A 7 -5.48 11.40 35.62
C TRP A 7 -4.34 10.81 34.78
N THR A 8 -3.71 9.74 35.27
CA THR A 8 -2.69 9.00 34.53
C THR A 8 -3.28 8.35 33.28
N PHE A 9 -4.48 7.78 33.36
CA PHE A 9 -5.17 7.19 32.22
C PHE A 9 -5.45 8.23 31.12
N SER A 10 -5.95 9.41 31.49
CA SER A 10 -6.15 10.50 30.53
C SER A 10 -4.85 10.94 29.87
N TRP A 11 -3.75 11.01 30.62
CA TRP A 11 -2.44 11.39 30.06
C TRP A 11 -1.90 10.33 29.08
N VAL A 12 -1.98 9.05 29.46
CA VAL A 12 -1.56 7.94 28.60
C VAL A 12 -2.44 7.86 27.34
N LEU A 13 -3.75 8.04 27.47
CA LEU A 13 -4.67 8.06 26.33
C LEU A 13 -4.34 9.20 25.36
N LEU A 14 -4.07 10.40 25.88
CA LEU A 14 -3.69 11.55 25.07
C LEU A 14 -2.37 11.29 24.32
N LEU A 15 -1.35 10.78 25.01
CA LEU A 15 -0.06 10.45 24.42
C LEU A 15 -0.19 9.35 23.36
N PHE A 16 -0.99 8.32 23.63
CA PHE A 16 -1.29 7.24 22.70
C PHE A 16 -1.98 7.75 21.43
N VAL A 17 -2.98 8.63 21.56
CA VAL A 17 -3.64 9.24 20.41
C VAL A 17 -2.66 10.07 19.59
N ILE A 18 -1.79 10.87 20.22
CA ILE A 18 -0.78 11.66 19.51
C ILE A 18 0.18 10.76 18.73
N ILE A 19 0.69 9.71 19.38
CA ILE A 19 1.61 8.74 18.75
C ILE A 19 0.92 8.01 17.60
N GLN A 20 -0.32 7.54 17.78
CA GLN A 20 -1.06 6.90 16.69
C GLN A 20 -1.32 7.85 15.53
N ASN A 21 -1.68 9.10 15.80
CA ASN A 21 -1.83 10.07 14.71
C ASN A 21 -0.50 10.27 13.97
N LEU A 22 0.61 10.39 14.68
CA LEU A 22 1.92 10.55 14.04
C LEU A 22 2.28 9.32 13.19
N GLU A 23 2.05 8.12 13.71
CA GLU A 23 2.33 6.87 13.02
C GLU A 23 1.46 6.73 11.76
N THR A 24 0.15 6.93 11.89
CA THR A 24 -0.80 6.81 10.79
C THR A 24 -0.63 7.88 9.70
N TYR A 25 -0.25 9.11 10.06
CA TYR A 25 -0.15 10.22 9.08
C TYR A 25 1.25 10.45 8.53
N ILE A 26 2.31 9.98 9.20
CA ILE A 26 3.70 10.26 8.78
C ILE A 26 4.48 8.97 8.58
N LEU A 27 4.46 8.05 9.55
CA LEU A 27 5.29 6.85 9.48
C LEU A 27 4.73 5.86 8.45
N ASP A 28 3.43 5.59 8.49
CA ASP A 28 2.75 4.74 7.52
C ASP A 28 3.02 5.21 6.07
N PRO A 29 2.74 6.47 5.66
CA PRO A 29 3.00 6.92 4.29
C PRO A 29 4.49 6.98 3.91
N LEU A 30 5.42 7.22 4.85
CA LEU A 30 6.86 7.14 4.57
C LEU A 30 7.32 5.70 4.35
N LEU A 31 6.74 4.73 5.09
CA LEU A 31 7.07 3.31 4.95
C LEU A 31 6.40 2.66 3.74
N VAL A 32 5.17 3.05 3.39
CA VAL A 32 4.38 2.37 2.33
C VAL A 32 4.26 3.14 1.00
N GLY A 33 4.90 4.30 0.84
CA GLY A 33 5.18 4.89 -0.48
C GLY A 33 4.01 4.90 -1.47
N SER A 34 2.95 5.67 -1.17
CA SER A 34 1.91 6.22 -2.09
C SER A 34 1.26 5.37 -3.21
N SER A 35 1.40 4.04 -3.28
CA SER A 35 0.92 3.28 -4.44
C SER A 35 -0.14 2.20 -4.19
N VAL A 36 -0.88 2.28 -3.09
CA VAL A 36 -2.02 1.37 -2.89
C VAL A 36 -3.26 1.95 -3.56
N ARG A 37 -3.49 1.55 -4.81
CA ARG A 37 -4.60 1.93 -5.72
C ARG A 37 -6.00 1.47 -5.26
N VAL A 38 -6.17 1.09 -4.01
CA VAL A 38 -7.50 0.75 -3.48
C VAL A 38 -8.11 2.04 -3.01
N HIS A 39 -8.97 2.63 -3.83
CA HIS A 39 -9.65 3.86 -3.50
C HIS A 39 -10.33 3.68 -2.12
N PRO A 40 -10.06 4.52 -1.09
CA PRO A 40 -10.64 4.40 0.25
C PRO A 40 -12.17 4.31 0.29
N LEU A 41 -12.82 4.72 -0.81
CA LEU A 41 -14.25 4.53 -1.06
C LEU A 41 -14.65 3.05 -1.07
N TYR A 42 -13.90 2.17 -1.74
CA TYR A 42 -14.24 0.74 -1.78
C TYR A 42 -14.15 0.10 -0.41
N GLN A 43 -13.14 0.49 0.39
CA GLN A 43 -13.00 0.09 1.78
C GLN A 43 -14.23 0.52 2.60
N LEU A 44 -14.61 1.79 2.49
CA LEU A 44 -15.76 2.35 3.20
C LEU A 44 -17.07 1.65 2.81
N LEU A 45 -17.28 1.41 1.51
CA LEU A 45 -18.47 0.72 1.00
C LEU A 45 -18.53 -0.73 1.48
N ALA A 46 -17.40 -1.45 1.48
CA ALA A 46 -17.32 -2.81 2.00
C ALA A 46 -17.65 -2.84 3.50
N VAL A 47 -17.08 -1.91 4.29
CA VAL A 47 -17.34 -1.80 5.74
C VAL A 47 -18.81 -1.50 6.00
N LEU A 48 -19.41 -0.58 5.25
CA LEU A 48 -20.82 -0.23 5.40
C LEU A 48 -21.73 -1.41 5.04
N GLY A 49 -21.40 -2.16 3.98
CA GLY A 49 -22.09 -3.39 3.62
C GLY A 49 -21.94 -4.49 4.69
N GLY A 50 -20.71 -4.72 5.18
CA GLY A 50 -20.45 -5.68 6.25
C GLY A 50 -21.14 -5.30 7.56
N ALA A 51 -21.19 -4.01 7.88
CA ALA A 51 -21.91 -3.50 9.04
C ALA A 51 -23.43 -3.74 8.94
N LYS A 52 -24.00 -3.66 7.74
CA LYS A 52 -25.42 -3.99 7.50
C LYS A 52 -25.72 -5.48 7.66
N VAL A 53 -24.82 -6.37 7.26
CA VAL A 53 -25.05 -7.82 7.28
C VAL A 53 -24.71 -8.44 8.64
N LEU A 54 -23.59 -8.05 9.25
CA LEU A 54 -23.03 -8.66 10.46
C LEU A 54 -22.97 -7.68 11.65
N GLY A 55 -23.47 -6.46 11.51
CA GLY A 55 -23.41 -5.44 12.56
C GLY A 55 -21.97 -4.99 12.85
N ILE A 56 -21.69 -4.69 14.11
CA ILE A 56 -20.38 -4.22 14.56
C ILE A 56 -19.24 -5.20 14.23
N LEU A 57 -19.52 -6.51 14.19
CA LEU A 57 -18.54 -7.53 13.85
C LEU A 57 -18.10 -7.41 12.38
N GLY A 58 -19.03 -7.09 11.47
CA GLY A 58 -18.71 -6.81 10.08
C GLY A 58 -17.87 -5.54 9.93
N ALA A 59 -18.17 -4.50 10.71
CA ALA A 59 -17.38 -3.28 10.70
C ALA A 59 -15.92 -3.48 11.17
N LEU A 60 -15.68 -4.44 12.07
CA LEU A 60 -14.34 -4.76 12.60
C LEU A 60 -13.53 -5.68 11.67
N ILE A 61 -14.18 -6.68 11.05
CA ILE A 61 -13.48 -7.70 10.24
C ILE A 61 -13.24 -7.25 8.81
N VAL A 62 -14.13 -6.43 8.24
CA VAL A 62 -14.01 -6.02 6.83
C VAL A 62 -12.75 -5.18 6.54
N PRO A 63 -12.34 -4.21 7.38
CA PRO A 63 -11.15 -3.42 7.09
C PRO A 63 -9.86 -4.24 6.87
N PRO A 64 -9.46 -5.15 7.78
CA PRO A 64 -8.28 -5.98 7.56
C PRO A 64 -8.44 -6.97 6.41
N TRP A 65 -9.66 -7.46 6.16
CA TRP A 65 -9.92 -8.40 5.05
C TRP A 65 -9.70 -7.75 3.68
N VAL A 66 -10.26 -6.55 3.49
CA VAL A 66 -10.13 -5.81 2.22
C VAL A 66 -8.70 -5.32 2.02
N ALA A 67 -8.03 -4.87 3.08
CA ALA A 67 -6.61 -4.52 3.04
C ALA A 67 -5.72 -5.72 2.66
N GLY A 68 -5.98 -6.89 3.27
CA GLY A 68 -5.28 -8.13 2.93
C GLY A 68 -5.52 -8.58 1.48
N ALA A 69 -6.77 -8.55 1.02
CA ALA A 69 -7.12 -8.90 -0.35
C ALA A 69 -6.45 -7.96 -1.38
N ALA A 70 -6.45 -6.66 -1.09
CA ALA A 70 -5.76 -5.69 -1.91
C ALA A 70 -4.25 -5.93 -1.98
N LEU A 71 -3.62 -6.21 -0.84
CA LEU A 71 -2.19 -6.48 -0.77
C LEU A 71 -1.82 -7.75 -1.56
N VAL A 72 -2.63 -8.80 -1.46
CA VAL A 72 -2.44 -10.03 -2.24
C VAL A 72 -2.60 -9.75 -3.73
N LEU A 73 -3.61 -8.99 -4.14
CA LEU A 73 -3.83 -8.63 -5.53
C LEU A 73 -2.66 -7.79 -6.09
N GLU A 74 -2.19 -6.82 -5.33
CA GLU A 74 -1.04 -5.98 -5.68
C GLU A 74 0.24 -6.81 -5.85
N ASN A 75 0.55 -7.66 -4.86
CA ASN A 75 1.76 -8.46 -4.86
C ASN A 75 1.75 -9.56 -5.94
N LEU A 76 0.60 -10.18 -6.21
CA LEU A 76 0.50 -11.32 -7.12
C LEU A 76 0.29 -10.90 -8.59
N TYR A 77 -0.37 -9.76 -8.85
CA TYR A 77 -0.72 -9.36 -10.22
C TYR A 77 -0.07 -8.08 -10.71
N LEU A 78 0.17 -7.08 -9.84
CA LEU A 78 0.67 -5.77 -10.29
C LEU A 78 2.20 -5.75 -10.35
N LYS A 79 2.87 -6.27 -9.31
CA LYS A 79 4.34 -6.34 -9.28
C LYS A 79 4.98 -7.11 -10.45
N PRO A 80 4.55 -8.32 -10.83
CA PRO A 80 5.21 -9.05 -11.92
C PRO A 80 5.02 -8.37 -13.29
N LYS A 81 3.93 -7.61 -13.49
CA LYS A 81 3.67 -6.92 -14.75
C LYS A 81 4.51 -5.65 -14.90
N LEU A 82 4.70 -4.91 -13.81
CA LEU A 82 5.60 -3.75 -13.77
C LEU A 82 7.06 -4.15 -13.97
N GLU A 83 7.48 -5.26 -13.37
CA GLU A 83 8.81 -5.85 -13.57
C GLU A 83 8.99 -6.35 -15.01
N ALA A 84 7.96 -6.96 -15.62
CA ALA A 84 7.99 -7.35 -17.03
C ALA A 84 8.08 -6.14 -17.97
N GLU A 85 7.36 -5.04 -17.70
CA GLU A 85 7.44 -3.80 -18.49
C GLU A 85 8.76 -3.06 -18.29
N GLN A 86 9.33 -3.00 -17.08
CA GLN A 86 10.65 -2.41 -16.83
C GLN A 86 11.78 -3.22 -17.48
N ASN A 87 11.71 -4.55 -17.43
CA ASN A 87 12.66 -5.42 -18.11
C ASN A 87 12.51 -5.29 -19.63
N ALA A 88 11.29 -5.20 -20.16
CA ALA A 88 11.06 -4.94 -21.59
C ALA A 88 11.52 -3.55 -22.04
N ALA A 89 11.38 -2.52 -21.20
CA ALA A 89 11.88 -1.17 -21.48
C ALA A 89 13.42 -1.07 -21.41
N THR A 90 14.04 -1.89 -20.55
CA THR A 90 15.51 -2.01 -20.45
C THR A 90 16.10 -2.88 -21.57
N ILE A 91 15.31 -3.81 -22.12
CA ILE A 91 15.71 -4.75 -23.19
C ILE A 91 15.24 -4.28 -24.58
N SER A 92 14.39 -3.26 -24.70
CA SER A 92 14.04 -2.66 -26.00
C SER A 92 15.31 -2.12 -26.66
N PRO A 93 15.78 -2.76 -27.73
CA PRO A 93 17.18 -2.70 -28.09
C PRO A 93 17.40 -1.61 -29.14
N GLY A 94 18.35 -0.71 -28.84
CA GLY A 94 19.17 -0.07 -29.87
C GLY A 94 20.11 -1.09 -30.54
N SER A 95 19.58 -2.24 -30.95
CA SER A 95 20.25 -3.18 -31.84
C SER A 95 19.67 -3.01 -33.24
N GLU A 96 19.88 -1.84 -33.84
CA GLU A 96 20.31 -1.90 -35.22
C GLU A 96 21.73 -2.48 -35.16
N PRO A 97 21.99 -3.65 -35.75
CA PRO A 97 23.36 -4.05 -36.02
C PRO A 97 23.92 -2.93 -36.86
N ASP A 98 24.84 -2.17 -36.26
CA ASP A 98 25.48 -1.02 -36.87
C ASP A 98 26.22 -1.48 -38.13
N ALA A 99 25.50 -1.46 -39.26
CA ALA A 99 26.04 -1.74 -40.59
C ALA A 99 27.15 -0.73 -40.94
N SER A 100 27.22 0.38 -40.21
CA SER A 100 28.30 1.38 -40.31
C SER A 100 29.64 0.85 -39.81
N ASN A 101 29.66 -0.05 -38.82
CA ASN A 101 30.89 -0.70 -38.33
C ASN A 101 31.31 -1.91 -39.17
N ALA A 102 30.39 -2.52 -39.91
CA ALA A 102 30.72 -3.58 -40.88
C ALA A 102 31.32 -3.02 -42.19
N LEU A 103 31.04 -1.75 -42.51
CA LEU A 103 31.56 -1.04 -43.69
C LEU A 103 32.87 -0.29 -43.43
N SER A 104 33.30 -0.11 -42.17
CA SER A 104 34.54 0.58 -41.81
C SER A 104 35.79 -0.33 -41.76
N LEU A 105 35.61 -1.65 -41.86
CA LEU A 105 36.69 -2.66 -41.81
C LEU A 105 37.22 -3.06 -43.21
N ASN A 106 36.72 -2.44 -44.28
CA ASN A 106 37.12 -2.72 -45.67
C ASN A 106 37.39 -1.41 -46.42
N GLY A 107 38.41 -0.66 -45.98
CA GLY A 107 38.90 0.57 -46.58
C GLY A 107 40.37 0.78 -46.32
#